data_AF-A0A963HEK6-F1
#
_entry.id   AF-A0A963HEK6-F1
#
_cell.length_a   1.000
_cell.length_b   1.000
_cell.length_c   1.000
_cell.angle_alpha   90.00
_cell.angle_beta   90.00
_cell.angle_gamma   90.00
#
_symmetry.space_group_name_H-M   'P 1'
#
loop_
_entity.id
_entity.type
_entity.pdbx_description
1 polymer ?
#
loop_
_entity_poly.entity_id
_entity_poly.type
_entity_poly.pdbx_seq_one_letter_code
_entity_poly.pdbx_strand_id
1 'polypeptide(L)'
;YCSAFPLDTQEVDVAIEAVGEYRTMLDKLQADDLPRFELRFKELLNENTIREVANFNAQLAMWRETIKERIARINASLTQIDYNTGRYIALEAQPTPDADIRDFQSELRACTEGSITGSDDAQYSEAKFLQVRQIIERLRGREGLSEQDRRWTAKVTDVRYWFVFAASERWREDDSEHEHYSDSGGKSGGQKEKLAYTILAASLAYQFGLEWGAVRSRSFRFVVIDEAFGRGSDESAQYGLRLFAQLNLQLLIVTPLQKIHIIEPFVASVGFVHNEEGRTSKLRNLSIEEYRAEKARAAG
;
A
#
# COMPACT_ATOMS: atom_id res chain seq x y z
N TYR A 1 37.47 38.41 3.69
CA TYR A 1 37.41 37.59 4.91
C TYR A 1 36.69 38.35 6.02
N CYS A 2 37.17 39.53 6.44
CA CYS A 2 36.51 40.33 7.50
C CYS A 2 35.07 40.76 7.21
N SER A 3 34.71 40.92 5.93
CA SER A 3 33.32 41.19 5.52
C SER A 3 32.40 39.97 5.60
N ALA A 4 32.95 38.76 5.52
CA ALA A 4 32.18 37.51 5.54
C ALA A 4 32.09 36.91 6.96
N PHE A 5 33.05 37.20 7.84
CA PHE A 5 33.12 36.70 9.22
C PHE A 5 33.35 37.85 10.23
N PRO A 6 32.43 38.82 10.33
CA PRO A 6 32.66 40.04 11.11
C PRO A 6 32.74 39.82 12.63
N LEU A 7 32.24 38.69 13.14
CA LEU A 7 32.38 38.30 14.55
C LEU A 7 33.79 37.77 14.87
N ASP A 8 34.36 37.00 13.95
CA ASP A 8 35.67 36.35 14.15
C ASP A 8 36.84 37.30 13.87
N THR A 9 36.60 38.40 13.16
CA THR A 9 37.62 39.40 12.77
C THR A 9 37.42 40.75 13.46
N GLN A 10 36.74 40.81 14.61
CA GLN A 10 36.47 42.08 15.30
C GLN A 10 37.75 42.82 15.74
N GLU A 11 38.81 42.06 16.05
CA GLU A 11 40.08 42.60 16.56
C GLU A 11 41.20 42.61 15.51
N VAL A 12 40.91 42.26 14.26
CA VAL A 12 41.93 42.07 13.20
C VAL A 12 41.74 43.11 12.10
N ASP A 13 42.80 43.87 11.81
CA ASP A 13 42.78 44.91 10.78
C ASP A 13 42.84 44.29 9.36
N VAL A 14 42.37 45.05 8.36
CA VAL A 14 42.40 44.68 6.94
C VAL A 14 43.74 45.07 6.29
N ALA A 15 44.59 45.80 7.01
CA ALA A 15 45.91 46.25 6.56
C ALA A 15 46.89 45.08 6.36
N ILE A 16 47.88 45.26 5.47
CA ILE A 16 48.87 44.22 5.12
C ILE A 16 49.75 43.88 6.33
N GLU A 17 49.95 44.86 7.21
CA GLU A 17 50.70 44.77 8.45
C GLU A 17 50.09 43.74 9.43
N ALA A 18 48.78 43.46 9.32
CA ALA A 18 48.08 42.47 10.13
C ALA A 18 48.31 41.00 9.68
N VAL A 19 49.19 40.74 8.70
CA VAL A 19 49.52 39.38 8.21
C VAL A 19 49.90 38.40 9.34
N GLY A 20 50.56 38.88 10.40
CA GLY A 20 50.91 38.06 11.56
C GLY A 20 49.69 37.56 12.34
N GLU A 21 48.65 38.39 12.44
CA GLU A 21 47.38 38.05 13.11
C GLU A 21 46.62 37.00 12.28
N TYR A 22 46.53 37.16 10.96
CA TYR A 22 45.95 36.15 10.08
C TYR A 22 46.72 34.83 10.08
N ARG A 23 48.06 34.85 10.18
CA ARG A 23 48.85 33.61 10.37
C ARG A 23 48.54 32.93 11.69
N THR A 24 48.42 33.70 12.77
CA THR A 24 48.06 33.17 14.09
C THR A 24 46.65 32.56 14.08
N MET A 25 45.69 33.18 13.37
CA MET A 25 44.36 32.61 13.18
C MET A 25 44.40 31.32 12.35
N LEU A 26 45.19 31.28 11.28
CA LEU A 26 45.38 30.08 10.47
C LEU A 26 46.03 28.95 11.29
N ASP A 27 47.07 29.26 12.05
CA ASP A 27 47.77 28.31 12.92
C ASP A 27 46.82 27.76 13.99
N LYS A 28 45.98 28.61 14.61
CA LYS A 28 44.93 28.16 15.54
C LYS A 28 43.88 27.28 14.87
N LEU A 29 43.41 27.66 13.68
CA LEU A 29 42.46 26.86 12.90
C LEU A 29 43.04 25.48 12.57
N GLN A 30 44.31 25.43 12.15
CA GLN A 30 45.00 24.19 11.79
C GLN A 30 45.37 23.32 13.00
N ALA A 31 45.76 23.93 14.13
CA ALA A 31 46.24 23.21 15.31
C ALA A 31 45.12 22.78 16.25
N ASP A 32 44.17 23.66 16.58
CA ASP A 32 43.26 23.45 17.71
C ASP A 32 41.80 23.18 17.30
N ASP A 33 41.27 23.87 16.29
CA ASP A 33 39.83 23.82 16.02
C ASP A 33 39.44 22.85 14.91
N LEU A 34 40.16 22.80 13.79
CA LEU A 34 39.78 21.95 12.66
C LEU A 34 39.79 20.45 13.01
N PRO A 35 40.83 19.89 13.68
CA PRO A 35 40.83 18.48 14.05
C PRO A 35 39.69 18.13 15.01
N ARG A 36 39.37 19.02 15.97
CA ARG A 36 38.28 18.84 16.93
C ARG A 36 36.91 18.86 16.26
N PHE A 37 36.69 19.81 15.35
CA PHE A 37 35.44 19.89 14.59
C PHE A 37 35.26 18.69 13.65
N GLU A 38 36.34 18.21 13.03
CA GLU A 38 36.30 17.00 12.20
C GLU A 38 35.93 15.76 13.03
N LEU A 39 36.50 15.60 14.22
CA LEU A 39 36.20 14.50 15.15
C LEU A 39 34.74 14.54 15.62
N ARG A 40 34.28 15.71 16.07
CA ARG A 40 32.89 15.91 16.50
C ARG A 40 31.90 15.72 15.36
N PHE A 41 32.24 16.15 14.15
CA PHE A 41 31.44 15.91 12.95
C PHE A 41 31.34 14.41 12.65
N LYS A 42 32.46 13.68 12.71
CA LYS A 42 32.49 12.22 12.55
C LYS A 42 31.62 11.51 13.58
N GLU A 43 31.67 11.90 14.86
CA GLU A 43 30.81 11.34 15.91
C GLU A 43 29.32 11.57 15.62
N LEU A 44 28.91 12.82 15.35
CA LEU A 44 27.51 13.16 15.05
C LEU A 44 26.96 12.44 13.80
N LEU A 45 27.83 12.22 12.83
CA LEU A 45 27.53 11.60 11.54
C LEU A 45 27.42 10.08 11.67
N ASN A 46 28.41 9.44 12.30
CA ASN A 46 28.48 7.99 12.46
C ASN A 46 27.49 7.49 13.53
N GLU A 47 27.38 8.17 14.67
CA GLU A 47 26.57 7.66 15.79
C GLU A 47 25.08 7.94 15.62
N ASN A 48 24.71 9.14 15.18
CA ASN A 48 23.31 9.55 15.11
C ASN A 48 22.74 9.44 13.69
N THR A 49 23.35 10.09 12.70
CA THR A 49 22.67 10.25 11.40
C THR A 49 22.57 8.94 10.62
N ILE A 50 23.67 8.20 10.47
CA ILE A 50 23.66 6.91 9.74
C ILE A 50 22.76 5.88 10.43
N ARG A 51 22.79 5.84 11.77
CA ARG A 51 21.94 4.95 12.57
C ARG A 51 20.47 5.25 12.37
N GLU A 52 20.07 6.52 12.38
CA GLU A 52 18.68 6.92 12.15
C GLU A 52 18.21 6.56 10.73
N VAL A 53 19.06 6.74 9.70
CA VAL A 53 18.74 6.31 8.33
C VAL A 53 18.60 4.78 8.24
N ALA A 54 19.47 4.04 8.92
CA ALA A 54 19.37 2.59 8.99
C ALA A 54 18.07 2.13 9.68
N ASN A 55 17.70 2.77 10.80
CA ASN A 55 16.44 2.52 11.49
C ASN A 55 15.24 2.83 10.59
N PHE A 56 15.28 3.95 9.87
CA PHE A 56 14.22 4.34 8.93
C PHE A 56 14.07 3.32 7.80
N ASN A 57 15.18 2.90 7.17
CA ASN A 57 15.17 1.84 6.15
C ASN A 57 14.61 0.52 6.71
N ALA A 58 14.99 0.14 7.94
CA ALA A 58 14.48 -1.05 8.61
C ALA A 58 12.95 -0.98 8.86
N GLN A 59 12.41 0.17 9.24
CA GLN A 59 10.96 0.36 9.41
C GLN A 59 10.21 0.20 8.08
N LEU A 60 10.71 0.80 6.99
CA LEU A 60 10.13 0.64 5.67
C LEU A 60 10.17 -0.82 5.21
N ALA A 61 11.29 -1.51 5.43
CA ALA A 61 11.42 -2.93 5.12
C ALA A 61 10.43 -3.78 5.94
N MET A 62 10.24 -3.49 7.22
CA MET A 62 9.25 -4.17 8.07
C MET A 62 7.82 -3.99 7.53
N TRP A 63 7.42 -2.77 7.15
CA TRP A 63 6.10 -2.54 6.56
C TRP A 63 5.93 -3.22 5.20
N ARG A 64 6.99 -3.26 4.38
CA ARG A 64 7.01 -4.01 3.12
C ARG A 64 6.76 -5.51 3.36
N GLU A 65 7.43 -6.12 4.34
CA GLU A 65 7.20 -7.53 4.67
C GLU A 65 5.81 -7.75 5.28
N THR A 66 5.29 -6.82 6.08
CA THR A 66 3.91 -6.87 6.59
C THR A 66 2.87 -6.96 5.47
N ILE A 67 3.07 -6.22 4.36
CA ILE A 67 2.20 -6.31 3.18
C ILE A 67 2.28 -7.71 2.56
N LYS A 68 3.47 -8.24 2.33
CA LYS A 68 3.66 -9.58 1.75
C LYS A 68 3.03 -10.68 2.62
N GLU A 69 3.19 -10.61 3.94
CA GLU A 69 2.57 -11.56 4.87
C GLU A 69 1.04 -11.49 4.83
N ARG A 70 0.47 -10.28 4.70
CA ARG A 70 -0.98 -10.12 4.54
C ARG A 70 -1.47 -10.74 3.23
N ILE A 71 -0.76 -10.51 2.12
CA ILE A 71 -1.07 -11.13 0.82
C ILE A 71 -0.99 -12.65 0.91
N ALA A 72 0.07 -13.20 1.52
CA ALA A 72 0.21 -14.65 1.69
C ALA A 72 -0.94 -15.27 2.49
N ARG A 73 -1.42 -14.58 3.54
CA ARG A 73 -2.58 -15.03 4.33
C ARG A 73 -3.89 -14.95 3.55
N ILE A 74 -4.11 -13.90 2.76
CA ILE A 74 -5.29 -13.80 1.88
C ILE A 74 -5.24 -14.93 0.84
N ASN A 75 -4.07 -15.20 0.25
CA ASN A 75 -3.88 -16.29 -0.69
C ASN A 75 -4.19 -17.67 -0.08
N ALA A 76 -3.88 -17.89 1.20
CA ALA A 76 -4.26 -19.12 1.89
C ALA A 76 -5.79 -19.33 1.97
N SER A 77 -6.57 -18.24 1.96
CA SER A 77 -8.03 -18.31 1.89
C SER A 77 -8.52 -18.43 0.44
N LEU A 78 -7.89 -17.72 -0.49
CA LEU A 78 -8.25 -17.77 -1.92
C LEU A 78 -7.99 -19.14 -2.53
N THR A 79 -6.94 -19.84 -2.11
CA THR A 79 -6.68 -21.20 -2.56
C THR A 79 -7.80 -22.16 -2.15
N GLN A 80 -8.57 -21.89 -1.10
CA GLN A 80 -9.70 -22.73 -0.71
C GLN A 80 -10.97 -22.48 -1.55
N ILE A 81 -11.01 -21.37 -2.30
CA ILE A 81 -12.15 -20.98 -3.12
C ILE A 81 -11.93 -21.46 -4.54
N ASP A 82 -12.84 -22.27 -5.05
CA ASP A 82 -12.85 -22.63 -6.47
C ASP A 82 -13.37 -21.45 -7.29
N TYR A 83 -12.45 -20.75 -7.95
CA TYR A 83 -12.80 -19.68 -8.89
C TYR A 83 -13.46 -20.26 -10.15
N ASN A 84 -12.91 -21.37 -10.63
CA ASN A 84 -13.52 -22.26 -11.61
C ASN A 84 -13.19 -23.70 -11.18
N THR A 85 -13.85 -24.70 -11.77
CA THR A 85 -13.54 -26.11 -11.47
C THR A 85 -12.04 -26.38 -11.65
N GLY A 86 -11.38 -26.78 -10.56
CA GLY A 86 -9.94 -27.09 -10.54
C GLY A 86 -8.99 -25.87 -10.59
N ARG A 87 -9.51 -24.64 -10.49
CA ARG A 87 -8.72 -23.40 -10.58
C ARG A 87 -9.02 -22.45 -9.42
N TYR A 88 -7.98 -21.74 -8.99
CA TYR A 88 -8.06 -20.79 -7.89
C TYR A 88 -7.37 -19.47 -8.25
N ILE A 89 -7.59 -18.43 -7.44
CA ILE A 89 -6.94 -17.12 -7.61
C ILE A 89 -5.77 -16.97 -6.63
N ALA A 90 -4.63 -16.48 -7.10
CA ALA A 90 -3.54 -16.01 -6.28
C ALA A 90 -3.33 -14.51 -6.50
N LEU A 91 -3.25 -13.73 -5.42
CA LEU A 91 -2.81 -12.33 -5.47
C LEU A 91 -1.29 -12.28 -5.53
N GLU A 92 -0.77 -11.46 -6.44
CA GLU A 92 0.64 -11.22 -6.61
C GLU A 92 1.00 -9.80 -6.21
N ALA A 93 2.06 -9.65 -5.42
CA ALA A 93 2.64 -8.37 -5.04
C ALA A 93 3.98 -8.23 -5.76
N GLN A 94 3.97 -7.68 -6.97
CA GLN A 94 5.15 -7.51 -7.81
C GLN A 94 5.87 -6.20 -7.47
N PRO A 95 7.21 -6.14 -7.50
CA PRO A 95 7.92 -4.88 -7.31
C PRO A 95 7.51 -3.83 -8.34
N THR A 96 7.34 -2.58 -7.89
CA THR A 96 6.98 -1.48 -8.79
C THR A 96 8.06 -1.20 -9.84
N PRO A 97 7.69 -0.90 -11.10
CA PRO A 97 8.63 -0.44 -12.12
C PRO A 97 9.02 1.04 -11.95
N ASP A 98 8.34 1.79 -11.06
CA ASP A 98 8.57 3.22 -10.83
C ASP A 98 10.05 3.49 -10.48
N ALA A 99 10.69 4.33 -11.29
CA ALA A 99 12.11 4.62 -11.15
C ALA A 99 12.43 5.34 -9.84
N ASP A 100 11.62 6.32 -9.42
CA ASP A 100 11.87 7.08 -8.19
C ASP A 100 11.90 6.16 -6.95
N ILE A 101 11.03 5.16 -6.92
CA ILE A 101 10.96 4.21 -5.81
C ILE A 101 12.16 3.26 -5.83
N ARG A 102 12.55 2.76 -7.02
CA ARG A 102 13.72 1.89 -7.17
C ARG A 102 15.01 2.62 -6.81
N ASP A 103 15.16 3.85 -7.27
CA ASP A 103 16.32 4.70 -7.01
C ASP A 103 16.42 5.00 -5.51
N PHE A 104 15.32 5.42 -4.87
CA PHE A 104 15.27 5.66 -3.43
C PHE A 104 15.64 4.41 -2.60
N GLN A 105 15.13 3.23 -2.97
CA GLN A 105 15.49 1.99 -2.28
C GLN A 105 16.97 1.64 -2.45
N SER A 106 17.54 1.90 -3.63
CA SER A 106 18.96 1.69 -3.91
C SER A 106 19.82 2.65 -3.09
N GLU A 107 19.45 3.93 -3.06
CA GLU A 107 20.12 4.97 -2.27
C GLU A 107 20.12 4.65 -0.77
N LEU A 108 18.98 4.22 -0.21
CA LEU A 108 18.88 3.81 1.20
C LEU A 108 19.75 2.58 1.51
N ARG A 109 19.82 1.59 0.60
CA ARG A 109 20.70 0.43 0.77
C ARG A 109 22.16 0.84 0.73
N ALA A 110 22.58 1.64 -0.24
CA ALA A 110 23.95 2.13 -0.35
C ALA A 110 24.40 2.90 0.91
N CYS A 111 23.50 3.70 1.52
CA CYS A 111 23.78 4.41 2.77
C CYS A 111 23.96 3.48 3.99
N THR A 112 23.34 2.30 3.96
CA THR A 112 23.33 1.35 5.09
C THR A 112 24.32 0.20 4.93
N GLU A 113 24.77 -0.09 3.71
CA GLU A 113 25.82 -1.08 3.41
C GLU A 113 27.17 -0.66 4.00
N GLY A 114 27.85 -1.58 4.70
CA GLY A 114 29.19 -1.36 5.26
C GLY A 114 29.26 -0.49 6.53
N SER A 115 28.13 0.02 7.05
CA SER A 115 28.09 0.75 8.33
C SER A 115 28.19 -0.18 9.55
N ILE A 116 28.04 -1.50 9.33
CA ILE A 116 28.10 -2.54 10.36
C ILE A 116 29.51 -3.16 10.46
N THR A 117 30.38 -2.97 9.46
CA THR A 117 31.67 -3.68 9.37
C THR A 117 32.88 -2.93 9.94
N GLY A 118 32.69 -1.81 10.64
CA GLY A 118 33.72 -1.20 11.50
C GLY A 118 35.02 -0.78 10.80
N SER A 119 34.99 -0.44 9.51
CA SER A 119 36.16 0.08 8.81
C SER A 119 36.33 1.58 9.09
N ASP A 120 37.32 1.93 9.92
CA ASP A 120 37.73 3.28 10.35
C ASP A 120 38.33 4.18 9.24
N ASP A 121 37.92 4.00 7.98
CA ASP A 121 38.42 4.84 6.89
C ASP A 121 37.67 6.19 6.85
N ALA A 122 38.39 7.27 7.21
CA ALA A 122 37.85 8.63 7.23
C ALA A 122 37.22 9.05 5.89
N GLN A 123 37.80 8.65 4.77
CA GLN A 123 37.30 8.94 3.42
C GLN A 123 36.00 8.20 3.08
N TYR A 124 35.77 7.03 3.70
CA TYR A 124 34.55 6.25 3.54
C TYR A 124 33.36 6.89 4.29
N SER A 125 33.63 7.56 5.42
CA SER A 125 32.60 8.26 6.20
C SER A 125 32.06 9.53 5.52
N GLU A 126 32.90 10.29 4.82
CA GLU A 126 32.49 11.52 4.13
C GLU A 126 31.62 11.24 2.89
N ALA A 127 32.02 10.26 2.07
CA ALA A 127 31.24 9.86 0.89
C ALA A 127 29.82 9.41 1.28
N LYS A 128 29.71 8.63 2.37
CA LYS A 128 28.41 8.22 2.93
C LYS A 128 27.61 9.38 3.46
N PHE A 129 28.24 10.36 4.10
CA PHE A 129 27.54 11.56 4.54
C PHE A 129 26.95 12.34 3.37
N LEU A 130 27.69 12.51 2.28
CA LEU A 130 27.17 13.20 1.11
C LEU A 130 25.95 12.47 0.53
N GLN A 131 25.97 11.13 0.51
CA GLN A 131 24.82 10.31 0.10
C GLN A 131 23.62 10.50 1.04
N VAL A 132 23.83 10.37 2.35
CA VAL A 132 22.75 10.55 3.35
C VAL A 132 22.19 11.96 3.31
N ARG A 133 23.05 12.97 3.21
CA ARG A 133 22.66 14.38 3.09
C ARG A 133 21.78 14.61 1.87
N GLN A 134 22.13 14.03 0.72
CA GLN A 134 21.34 14.17 -0.51
C GLN A 134 19.91 13.63 -0.33
N ILE A 135 19.75 12.47 0.32
CA ILE A 135 18.43 11.90 0.60
C ILE A 135 17.65 12.80 1.56
N ILE A 136 18.27 13.23 2.66
CA ILE A 136 17.62 14.07 3.69
C ILE A 136 17.22 15.43 3.12
N GLU A 137 18.09 16.08 2.33
CA GLU A 137 17.79 17.36 1.68
C GLU A 137 16.60 17.23 0.73
N ARG A 138 16.53 16.14 -0.05
CA ARG A 138 15.37 15.86 -0.91
C ARG A 138 14.11 15.58 -0.10
N LEU A 139 14.20 14.79 0.98
CA LEU A 139 13.07 14.52 1.87
C LEU A 139 12.52 15.79 2.54
N ARG A 140 13.41 16.72 2.93
CA ARG A 140 13.06 18.02 3.52
C ARG A 140 12.42 18.99 2.51
N GLY A 141 12.67 18.77 1.23
CA GLY A 141 12.26 19.64 0.14
C GLY A 141 13.35 20.66 -0.17
N ARG A 142 14.00 20.51 -1.33
CA ARG A 142 15.05 21.41 -1.78
C ARG A 142 14.47 22.77 -2.17
N GLU A 143 15.25 23.82 -1.99
CA GLU A 143 14.85 25.18 -2.37
C GLU A 143 14.49 25.25 -3.86
N GLY A 144 13.33 25.86 -4.17
CA GLY A 144 12.81 25.94 -5.54
C GLY A 144 12.12 24.66 -6.07
N LEU A 145 12.21 23.52 -5.37
CA LEU A 145 11.63 22.23 -5.78
C LEU A 145 10.66 21.64 -4.74
N SER A 146 10.25 22.42 -3.74
CA SER A 146 9.52 21.94 -2.55
C SER A 146 8.26 21.12 -2.87
N GLU A 147 7.44 21.52 -3.84
CA GLU A 147 6.23 20.76 -4.20
C GLU A 147 6.53 19.44 -4.93
N GLN A 148 7.55 19.43 -5.81
CA GLN A 148 7.98 18.20 -6.49
C GLN A 148 8.57 17.21 -5.47
N ASP A 149 9.43 17.69 -4.59
CA ASP A 149 10.06 16.88 -3.55
C ASP A 149 9.02 16.39 -2.53
N ARG A 150 8.01 17.20 -2.19
CA ARG A 150 6.90 16.77 -1.32
C ARG A 150 6.12 15.60 -1.92
N ARG A 151 5.78 15.67 -3.22
CA ARG A 151 5.10 14.57 -3.93
C ARG A 151 5.98 13.33 -4.02
N TRP A 152 7.27 13.52 -4.30
CA TRP A 152 8.25 12.44 -4.32
C TRP A 152 8.35 11.77 -2.96
N THR A 153 8.54 12.52 -1.87
CA THR A 153 8.60 12.01 -0.49
C THR A 153 7.37 11.21 -0.14
N ALA A 154 6.16 11.74 -0.39
CA ALA A 154 4.92 11.02 -0.14
C ALA A 154 4.85 9.70 -0.93
N LYS A 155 5.32 9.68 -2.17
CA LYS A 155 5.36 8.48 -3.02
C LYS A 155 6.36 7.44 -2.53
N VAL A 156 7.61 7.83 -2.26
CA VAL A 156 8.69 6.87 -1.95
C VAL A 156 8.66 6.35 -0.52
N THR A 157 8.07 7.12 0.42
CA THR A 157 7.95 6.69 1.83
C THR A 157 6.73 5.83 2.10
N ASP A 158 5.72 5.84 1.21
CA ASP A 158 4.57 4.96 1.31
C ASP A 158 4.85 3.62 0.61
N VAL A 159 5.13 2.60 1.43
CA VAL A 159 5.48 1.25 0.96
C VAL A 159 4.39 0.58 0.12
N ARG A 160 3.16 1.10 0.10
CA ARG A 160 2.09 0.59 -0.77
C ARG A 160 2.40 0.83 -2.24
N TYR A 161 3.06 1.95 -2.57
CA TYR A 161 3.50 2.23 -3.95
C TYR A 161 4.70 1.40 -4.38
N TRP A 162 5.34 0.67 -3.47
CA TRP A 162 6.47 -0.20 -3.80
C TRP A 162 6.05 -1.47 -4.52
N PHE A 163 4.75 -1.71 -4.60
CA PHE A 163 4.16 -2.86 -5.25
C PHE A 163 3.21 -2.46 -6.37
N VAL A 164 3.16 -3.30 -7.39
CA VAL A 164 2.05 -3.41 -8.33
C VAL A 164 1.34 -4.72 -8.00
N PHE A 165 0.03 -4.64 -7.76
CA PHE A 165 -0.77 -5.82 -7.45
C PHE A 165 -1.42 -6.38 -8.71
N ALA A 166 -1.42 -7.70 -8.82
CA ALA A 166 -2.10 -8.44 -9.87
C ALA A 166 -2.80 -9.66 -9.27
N ALA A 167 -3.68 -10.29 -10.04
CA ALA A 167 -4.23 -11.59 -9.71
C ALA A 167 -3.89 -12.60 -10.80
N SER A 168 -3.48 -13.79 -10.41
CA SER A 168 -3.19 -14.92 -11.30
C SER A 168 -4.24 -16.01 -11.04
N GLU A 169 -4.99 -16.41 -12.08
CA GLU A 169 -5.76 -17.65 -12.05
C GLU A 169 -4.82 -18.81 -12.32
N ARG A 170 -4.81 -19.79 -11.41
CA ARG A 170 -3.85 -20.89 -11.42
C ARG A 170 -4.56 -22.23 -11.32
N TRP A 171 -3.98 -23.23 -11.98
CA TRP A 171 -4.43 -24.62 -11.87
C TRP A 171 -4.08 -25.17 -10.49
N ARG A 172 -5.02 -25.87 -9.86
CA ARG A 172 -4.82 -26.46 -8.54
C ARG A 172 -3.88 -27.67 -8.58
N GLU A 173 -3.77 -28.35 -9.72
CA GLU A 173 -2.99 -29.59 -9.87
C GLU A 173 -1.48 -29.36 -9.88
N ASP A 174 -1.01 -28.31 -10.57
CA ASP A 174 0.42 -28.08 -10.83
C ASP A 174 0.86 -26.64 -10.53
N ASP A 175 -0.05 -25.80 -10.04
CA ASP A 175 0.18 -24.38 -9.81
C ASP A 175 0.58 -23.59 -11.06
N SER A 176 0.28 -24.08 -12.27
CA SER A 176 0.57 -23.33 -13.50
C SER A 176 -0.40 -22.16 -13.69
N GLU A 177 0.12 -21.04 -14.20
CA GLU A 177 -0.72 -19.87 -14.51
C GLU A 177 -1.60 -20.15 -15.74
N HIS A 178 -2.91 -19.93 -15.57
CA HIS A 178 -3.90 -20.01 -16.62
C HIS A 178 -4.21 -18.62 -17.20
N GLU A 179 -4.47 -17.64 -16.34
CA GLU A 179 -4.83 -16.28 -16.77
C GLU A 179 -4.29 -15.24 -15.79
N HIS A 180 -3.71 -14.17 -16.33
CA HIS A 180 -3.19 -13.06 -15.53
C HIS A 180 -4.11 -11.83 -15.63
N TYR A 181 -4.42 -11.23 -14.49
CA TYR A 181 -5.28 -10.05 -14.34
C TYR A 181 -4.47 -8.87 -13.80
N SER A 182 -4.12 -7.94 -14.70
CA SER A 182 -3.49 -6.66 -14.38
C SER A 182 -4.50 -5.50 -14.46
N ASP A 183 -4.25 -4.44 -13.67
CA ASP A 183 -5.13 -3.28 -13.46
C ASP A 183 -5.59 -2.57 -14.77
N SER A 184 -4.85 -2.76 -15.87
CA SER A 184 -5.02 -2.06 -17.14
C SER A 184 -5.45 -2.93 -18.34
N GLY A 185 -5.71 -4.23 -18.16
CA GLY A 185 -6.01 -5.16 -19.26
C GLY A 185 -7.50 -5.28 -19.63
N GLY A 186 -7.81 -5.24 -20.94
CA GLY A 186 -9.16 -5.25 -21.55
C GLY A 186 -9.97 -6.54 -21.38
N LYS A 187 -10.26 -6.92 -20.14
CA LYS A 187 -11.12 -8.06 -19.77
C LYS A 187 -12.60 -7.66 -19.75
N SER A 188 -13.49 -8.66 -19.89
CA SER A 188 -14.94 -8.44 -19.85
C SER A 188 -15.39 -7.96 -18.47
N GLY A 189 -16.43 -7.13 -18.41
CA GLY A 189 -16.98 -6.62 -17.14
C GLY A 189 -17.36 -7.73 -16.16
N GLY A 190 -17.88 -8.85 -16.67
CA GLY A 190 -18.27 -10.01 -15.85
C GLY A 190 -17.09 -10.72 -15.16
N GLN A 191 -15.91 -10.79 -15.80
CA GLN A 191 -14.70 -11.34 -15.17
C GLN A 191 -14.21 -10.45 -14.04
N LYS A 192 -14.23 -9.13 -14.23
CA LYS A 192 -13.82 -8.16 -13.19
C LYS A 192 -14.71 -8.27 -11.95
N GLU A 193 -16.02 -8.40 -12.13
CA GLU A 193 -16.94 -8.60 -11.00
C GLU A 193 -16.71 -9.94 -10.29
N LYS A 194 -16.58 -11.04 -11.04
CA LYS A 194 -16.33 -12.37 -10.46
C LYS A 194 -15.05 -12.39 -9.61
N LEU A 195 -13.98 -11.79 -10.13
CA LEU A 195 -12.71 -11.65 -9.42
C LEU A 195 -12.87 -10.79 -8.17
N ALA A 196 -13.53 -9.63 -8.28
CA ALA A 196 -13.78 -8.74 -7.15
C ALA A 196 -14.55 -9.43 -6.02
N TYR A 197 -15.61 -10.19 -6.35
CA TYR A 197 -16.36 -10.95 -5.34
C TYR A 197 -15.52 -12.06 -4.70
N THR A 198 -14.66 -12.73 -5.47
CA THR A 198 -13.75 -13.76 -4.95
C THR A 198 -12.76 -13.16 -3.95
N ILE A 199 -12.13 -12.05 -4.31
CA ILE A 199 -11.18 -11.35 -3.44
C ILE A 199 -11.87 -10.80 -2.19
N LEU A 200 -13.06 -10.22 -2.34
CA LEU A 200 -13.83 -9.69 -1.22
C LEU A 200 -14.24 -10.81 -0.25
N ALA A 201 -14.74 -11.92 -0.77
CA ALA A 201 -15.08 -13.10 0.01
C ALA A 201 -13.88 -13.65 0.79
N ALA A 202 -12.72 -13.81 0.13
CA ALA A 202 -11.49 -14.25 0.80
C ALA A 202 -10.99 -13.25 1.84
N SER A 203 -11.09 -11.95 1.57
CA SER A 203 -10.69 -10.89 2.51
C SER A 203 -11.60 -10.87 3.74
N LEU A 204 -12.90 -11.10 3.58
CA LEU A 204 -13.84 -11.25 4.69
C LEU A 204 -13.58 -12.56 5.46
N ALA A 205 -13.30 -13.65 4.74
CA ALA A 205 -12.91 -14.92 5.36
C ALA A 205 -11.68 -14.73 6.26
N TYR A 206 -10.67 -14.01 5.77
CA TYR A 206 -9.51 -13.60 6.55
C TYR A 206 -9.87 -12.74 7.77
N GLN A 207 -10.58 -11.62 7.57
CA GLN A 207 -10.82 -10.62 8.62
C GLN A 207 -11.62 -11.20 9.81
N PHE A 208 -12.54 -12.13 9.53
CA PHE A 208 -13.40 -12.72 10.55
C PHE A 208 -12.89 -14.09 11.04
N GLY A 209 -11.77 -14.61 10.52
CA GLY A 209 -11.26 -15.94 10.85
C GLY A 209 -12.24 -17.04 10.46
N LEU A 210 -12.84 -16.93 9.27
CA LEU A 210 -13.86 -17.85 8.81
C LEU A 210 -13.21 -19.14 8.35
N GLU A 211 -13.27 -20.14 9.20
CA GLU A 211 -12.98 -21.51 8.79
C GLU A 211 -14.13 -22.03 7.91
N TRP A 212 -13.78 -22.46 6.70
CA TRP A 212 -14.69 -23.10 5.77
C TRP A 212 -15.26 -24.38 6.42
N GLY A 213 -16.58 -24.41 6.62
CA GLY A 213 -17.27 -25.53 7.27
C GLY A 213 -17.41 -25.44 8.79
N ALA A 214 -16.92 -24.39 9.45
CA ALA A 214 -17.11 -24.21 10.88
C ALA A 214 -18.56 -23.78 11.20
N VAL A 215 -19.31 -24.68 11.84
CA VAL A 215 -20.68 -24.42 12.30
C VAL A 215 -20.62 -23.53 13.54
N ARG A 216 -20.91 -22.23 13.35
CA ARG A 216 -21.09 -21.19 14.37
C ARG A 216 -19.82 -20.74 15.10
N SER A 217 -19.14 -19.74 14.54
CA SER A 217 -18.52 -18.71 15.38
C SER A 217 -19.58 -17.65 15.71
N ARG A 218 -19.62 -17.14 16.95
CA ARG A 218 -20.55 -16.07 17.39
C ARG A 218 -20.18 -14.69 16.81
N SER A 219 -19.83 -14.65 15.52
CA SER A 219 -19.46 -13.44 14.79
C SER A 219 -20.66 -12.94 13.98
N PHE A 220 -20.93 -11.64 14.08
CA PHE A 220 -21.89 -10.98 13.21
C PHE A 220 -21.22 -10.75 11.86
N ARG A 221 -21.79 -11.33 10.79
CA ARG A 221 -21.23 -11.30 9.44
C ARG A 221 -22.27 -10.73 8.49
N PHE A 222 -22.25 -9.42 8.28
CA PHE A 222 -23.22 -8.71 7.46
C PHE A 222 -22.53 -7.92 6.36
N VAL A 223 -22.99 -8.09 5.12
CA VAL A 223 -22.45 -7.41 3.94
C VAL A 223 -23.59 -6.71 3.23
N VAL A 224 -23.41 -5.41 2.99
CA VAL A 224 -24.30 -4.61 2.15
C VAL A 224 -23.63 -4.43 0.80
N ILE A 225 -24.33 -4.76 -0.28
CA ILE A 225 -23.84 -4.57 -1.65
C ILE A 225 -24.82 -3.63 -2.35
N ASP A 226 -24.36 -2.40 -2.59
CA ASP A 226 -25.09 -1.43 -3.40
C ASP A 226 -24.78 -1.64 -4.89
N GLU A 227 -25.79 -1.37 -5.74
CA GLU A 227 -25.77 -1.64 -7.17
C GLU A 227 -25.25 -3.04 -7.56
N ALA A 228 -25.57 -4.05 -6.74
CA ALA A 228 -25.02 -5.39 -6.94
C ALA A 228 -25.48 -5.98 -8.28
N PHE A 229 -24.58 -6.67 -8.98
CA PHE A 229 -24.87 -7.46 -10.17
C PHE A 229 -25.48 -6.67 -11.35
N GLY A 230 -25.35 -5.33 -11.33
CA GLY A 230 -25.90 -4.45 -12.36
C GLY A 230 -25.15 -4.47 -13.69
N ARG A 231 -23.85 -4.80 -13.70
CA ARG A 231 -23.00 -4.75 -14.90
C ARG A 231 -22.38 -6.10 -15.30
N GLY A 232 -22.42 -7.11 -14.43
CA GLY A 232 -21.92 -8.45 -14.72
C GLY A 232 -22.91 -9.39 -15.39
N SER A 233 -22.38 -10.53 -15.81
CA SER A 233 -23.17 -11.66 -16.29
C SER A 233 -23.91 -12.34 -15.15
N ASP A 234 -24.99 -13.02 -15.50
CA ASP A 234 -25.81 -13.75 -14.53
C ASP A 234 -25.02 -14.86 -13.84
N GLU A 235 -24.08 -15.48 -14.55
CA GLU A 235 -23.16 -16.48 -14.01
C GLU A 235 -22.24 -15.91 -12.93
N SER A 236 -21.64 -14.74 -13.16
CA SER A 236 -20.77 -14.08 -12.17
C SER A 236 -21.54 -13.70 -10.92
N ALA A 237 -22.78 -13.23 -11.08
CA ALA A 237 -23.67 -12.89 -9.97
C ALA A 237 -24.04 -14.12 -9.14
N GLN A 238 -24.44 -15.21 -9.81
CA GLN A 238 -24.79 -16.46 -9.14
C GLN A 238 -23.59 -17.06 -8.41
N TYR A 239 -22.39 -16.98 -9.00
CA TYR A 239 -21.14 -17.38 -8.35
C TYR A 239 -20.91 -16.59 -7.06
N GLY A 240 -20.98 -15.25 -7.11
CA GLY A 240 -20.78 -14.41 -5.93
C GLY A 240 -21.77 -14.71 -4.80
N LEU A 241 -23.05 -14.90 -5.14
CA LEU A 241 -24.09 -15.27 -4.18
C LEU A 241 -23.85 -16.63 -3.52
N ARG A 242 -23.44 -17.65 -4.30
CA ARG A 242 -23.09 -18.97 -3.76
C ARG A 242 -21.89 -18.88 -2.82
N LEU A 243 -20.88 -18.10 -3.19
CA LEU A 243 -19.67 -17.91 -2.39
C LEU A 243 -20.00 -17.27 -1.04
N PHE A 244 -20.81 -16.22 -1.02
CA PHE A 244 -21.24 -15.59 0.23
C PHE A 244 -22.11 -16.50 1.11
N ALA A 245 -22.97 -17.31 0.50
CA ALA A 245 -23.76 -18.31 1.21
C ALA A 245 -22.87 -19.38 1.87
N GLN A 246 -21.84 -19.86 1.17
CA GLN A 246 -20.86 -20.83 1.72
C GLN A 246 -20.07 -20.26 2.90
N LEU A 247 -19.74 -18.96 2.86
CA LEU A 247 -19.09 -18.25 3.96
C LEU A 247 -20.03 -17.89 5.12
N ASN A 248 -21.32 -18.24 5.01
CA ASN A 248 -22.36 -17.95 5.99
C ASN A 248 -22.44 -16.44 6.31
N LEU A 249 -22.36 -15.61 5.26
CA LEU A 249 -22.54 -14.16 5.35
C LEU A 249 -24.02 -13.79 5.18
N GLN A 250 -24.53 -12.91 6.04
CA GLN A 250 -25.83 -12.29 5.86
C GLN A 250 -25.71 -11.14 4.85
N LEU A 251 -26.53 -11.18 3.79
CA LEU A 251 -26.47 -10.20 2.71
C LEU A 251 -27.66 -9.24 2.74
N LEU A 252 -27.40 -7.96 2.48
CA LEU A 252 -28.38 -6.97 2.05
C LEU A 252 -27.96 -6.47 0.67
N ILE A 253 -28.78 -6.75 -0.33
CA ILE A 253 -28.47 -6.42 -1.72
C ILE A 253 -29.42 -5.32 -2.19
N VAL A 254 -28.85 -4.23 -2.69
CA VAL A 254 -29.58 -3.15 -3.36
C VAL A 254 -29.25 -3.25 -4.85
N THR A 255 -30.27 -3.47 -5.68
CA THR A 255 -30.10 -3.66 -7.12
C THR A 255 -31.34 -3.20 -7.88
N PRO A 256 -31.22 -2.78 -9.16
CA PRO A 256 -32.37 -2.55 -10.01
C PRO A 256 -33.25 -3.80 -10.20
N LEU A 257 -34.54 -3.60 -10.48
CA LEU A 257 -35.55 -4.66 -10.66
C LEU A 257 -35.17 -5.76 -11.67
N GLN A 258 -34.31 -5.46 -12.64
CA GLN A 258 -33.96 -6.34 -13.75
C GLN A 258 -33.26 -7.64 -13.33
N LYS A 259 -32.54 -7.63 -12.20
CA LYS A 259 -31.67 -8.74 -11.76
C LYS A 259 -32.27 -9.61 -10.65
N ILE A 260 -33.53 -9.36 -10.26
CA ILE A 260 -34.19 -10.07 -9.15
C ILE A 260 -34.16 -11.58 -9.34
N HIS A 261 -34.40 -12.09 -10.55
CA HIS A 261 -34.48 -13.53 -10.82
C HIS A 261 -33.22 -14.33 -10.48
N ILE A 262 -32.04 -13.70 -10.45
CA ILE A 262 -30.76 -14.35 -10.10
C ILE A 262 -30.56 -14.38 -8.59
N ILE A 263 -31.05 -13.36 -7.90
CA ILE A 263 -30.89 -13.14 -6.46
C ILE A 263 -31.98 -13.87 -5.67
N GLU A 264 -33.17 -13.99 -6.24
CA GLU A 264 -34.36 -14.65 -5.68
C GLU A 264 -34.06 -15.99 -4.97
N PRO A 265 -33.18 -16.88 -5.47
CA PRO A 265 -32.88 -18.14 -4.78
C PRO A 265 -32.06 -18.00 -3.49
N PHE A 266 -31.43 -16.85 -3.25
CA PHE A 266 -30.44 -16.64 -2.18
C PHE A 266 -30.92 -15.70 -1.08
N VAL A 267 -32.14 -15.14 -1.19
CA VAL A 267 -32.68 -14.17 -0.22
C VAL A 267 -33.95 -14.70 0.44
N ALA A 268 -34.16 -14.30 1.69
CA ALA A 268 -35.37 -14.65 2.45
C ALA A 268 -36.49 -13.59 2.33
N SER A 269 -36.14 -12.37 1.90
CA SER A 269 -37.09 -11.26 1.80
C SER A 269 -36.67 -10.30 0.70
N VAL A 270 -37.67 -9.65 0.09
CA VAL A 270 -37.49 -8.66 -0.98
C VAL A 270 -38.21 -7.38 -0.58
N GLY A 271 -37.51 -6.24 -0.66
CA GLY A 271 -38.06 -4.92 -0.44
C GLY A 271 -38.14 -4.14 -1.76
N PHE A 272 -39.35 -3.77 -2.18
CA PHE A 272 -39.54 -2.90 -3.34
C PHE A 272 -39.61 -1.45 -2.88
N VAL A 273 -38.63 -0.65 -3.31
CA VAL A 273 -38.64 0.78 -3.11
C VAL A 273 -39.27 1.45 -4.33
N HIS A 274 -40.32 2.23 -4.09
CA HIS A 274 -40.98 3.05 -5.10
C HIS A 274 -40.91 4.50 -4.67
N ASN A 275 -40.48 5.40 -5.56
CA ASN A 275 -40.47 6.83 -5.30
C ASN A 275 -41.45 7.53 -6.25
N GLU A 276 -42.54 8.04 -5.71
CA GLU A 276 -43.54 8.80 -6.47
C GLU A 276 -42.97 10.19 -6.78
N GLU A 277 -42.65 10.43 -8.06
CA GLU A 277 -42.15 11.71 -8.60
C GLU A 277 -40.90 12.27 -7.90
N GLY A 278 -40.11 11.43 -7.22
CA GLY A 278 -38.94 11.87 -6.47
C GLY A 278 -39.27 12.50 -5.11
N ARG A 279 -40.55 12.57 -4.71
CA ARG A 279 -41.01 13.32 -3.54
C ARG A 279 -41.21 12.45 -2.30
N THR A 280 -41.54 11.16 -2.49
CA THR A 280 -41.85 10.25 -1.37
C THR A 280 -41.40 8.82 -1.70
N SER A 281 -40.44 8.31 -0.93
CA SER A 281 -40.03 6.91 -0.99
C SER A 281 -40.97 6.03 -0.16
N LYS A 282 -41.61 5.06 -0.81
CA LYS A 282 -42.43 4.01 -0.21
C LYS A 282 -41.70 2.68 -0.31
N LEU A 283 -41.74 1.88 0.75
CA LEU A 283 -41.14 0.54 0.80
C LEU A 283 -42.24 -0.49 0.99
N ARG A 284 -42.26 -1.50 0.11
CA ARG A 284 -43.10 -2.69 0.27
C ARG A 284 -42.19 -3.89 0.52
N ASN A 285 -42.33 -4.51 1.69
CA ASN A 285 -41.57 -5.71 2.06
C ASN A 285 -42.42 -6.95 1.83
N LEU A 286 -41.81 -7.97 1.25
CA LEU A 286 -42.41 -9.29 1.04
C LEU A 286 -41.41 -10.37 1.47
N SER A 287 -41.90 -11.43 2.08
CA SER A 287 -41.15 -12.69 2.16
C SER A 287 -40.92 -13.27 0.75
N ILE A 288 -39.92 -14.12 0.61
CA ILE A 288 -39.64 -14.75 -0.69
C ILE A 288 -40.78 -15.69 -1.12
N GLU A 289 -41.49 -16.30 -0.17
CA GLU A 289 -42.68 -17.11 -0.40
C GLU A 289 -43.84 -16.29 -0.97
N GLU A 290 -44.13 -15.13 -0.37
CA GLU A 290 -45.16 -14.19 -0.87
C GLU A 290 -44.82 -13.68 -2.27
N TYR A 291 -43.56 -13.31 -2.50
CA TYR A 291 -43.10 -12.87 -3.82
C TYR A 291 -43.32 -13.95 -4.89
N ARG A 292 -42.92 -15.20 -4.61
CA ARG A 292 -43.12 -16.34 -5.53
C ARG A 292 -44.60 -16.62 -5.81
N ALA A 293 -45.45 -16.52 -4.79
CA ALA A 293 -46.89 -16.69 -4.94
C ALA A 293 -47.53 -15.59 -5.82
N GLU A 294 -47.13 -14.32 -5.65
CA GLU A 294 -47.60 -13.22 -6.50
C GLU A 294 -47.11 -13.35 -7.93
N LYS A 295 -45.83 -13.72 -8.13
CA LYS A 295 -45.26 -13.96 -9.47
C LYS A 295 -46.00 -15.08 -10.20
N ALA A 296 -46.35 -16.16 -9.52
CA ALA A 296 -47.15 -17.25 -10.08
C ALA A 296 -48.58 -16.81 -10.47
N ARG A 297 -49.22 -15.95 -9.67
CA ARG A 297 -50.54 -15.37 -9.99
C ARG A 297 -50.51 -14.41 -11.17
N ALA A 298 -49.40 -13.68 -11.37
CA ALA A 298 -49.26 -12.74 -12.47
C ALA A 298 -48.87 -13.39 -13.81
N ALA A 299 -48.36 -14.63 -13.78
CA ALA A 299 -47.92 -15.38 -14.95
C ALA A 299 -48.98 -16.35 -15.52
N GLY A 300 -50.08 -16.60 -14.77
CA GLY A 300 -51.25 -17.37 -15.21
C GLY A 300 -52.39 -16.46 -15.63
#